data_AF-A0A2N6QNA9-F1
#
_entry.id   AF-A0A2N6QNA9-F1
#
_cell.length_a   1.000
_cell.length_b   1.000
_cell.length_c   1.000
_cell.angle_alpha   90.00
_cell.angle_beta   90.00
_cell.angle_gamma   90.00
#
_symmetry.space_group_name_H-M   'P 1'
#
loop_
_entity.id
_entity.type
_entity.pdbx_description
1 polymer ?
#
loop_
_entity_poly.entity_id
_entity_poly.type
_entity_poly.pdbx_seq_one_letter_code
_entity_poly.pdbx_strand_id
1 'polypeptide(L)'
;MKLFVIRLLYSLYCAERWSYRIPIRILGPFINRVCKRLYFWNPFGYIQKNNPTLEHYIRNVYKTMEVVFYDINIGIGIARAEGTLAFMFVPYEMLILSVFKKFRILPIQNSHFFIFLIITCGLSLLFTHFLGQKNEEYIGYFHKFESHKNNAVWHVISSIFFIGAVCAGIICIMWWNEN
;
A
#
# COMPACT_ATOMS: atom_id res chain seq x y z
N MET A 1 -12.84 -15.83 2.39
CA MET A 1 -12.49 -14.61 1.63
C MET A 1 -11.72 -13.59 2.47
N LYS A 2 -12.26 -13.14 3.62
CA LYS A 2 -11.61 -12.19 4.55
C LYS A 2 -10.15 -12.55 4.89
N LEU A 3 -9.88 -13.78 5.31
CA LEU A 3 -8.52 -14.27 5.62
C LEU A 3 -7.53 -14.21 4.44
N PHE A 4 -8.02 -14.46 3.22
CA PHE A 4 -7.18 -14.41 2.02
C PHE A 4 -6.75 -12.97 1.72
N VAL A 5 -7.70 -12.03 1.80
CA VAL A 5 -7.45 -10.60 1.58
C VAL A 5 -6.51 -10.03 2.65
N ILE A 6 -6.69 -10.40 3.92
CA ILE A 6 -5.78 -9.97 5.00
C ILE A 6 -4.36 -10.50 4.77
N ARG A 7 -4.18 -11.72 4.25
CA ARG A 7 -2.85 -12.26 3.94
C ARG A 7 -2.18 -11.57 2.75
N LEU A 8 -2.94 -11.25 1.71
CA LEU A 8 -2.43 -10.42 0.61
C LEU A 8 -2.01 -9.04 1.14
N LEU A 9 -2.85 -8.41 1.95
CA LEU A 9 -2.58 -7.12 2.54
C LEU A 9 -1.34 -7.14 3.44
N TYR A 10 -1.17 -8.18 4.25
CA TYR A 10 0.02 -8.39 5.06
C TYR A 10 1.27 -8.50 4.19
N SER A 11 1.21 -9.28 3.11
CA SER A 11 2.31 -9.42 2.16
C SER A 11 2.69 -8.07 1.53
N LEU A 12 1.69 -7.29 1.10
CA LEU A 12 1.89 -5.95 0.54
C LEU A 12 2.44 -4.98 1.57
N TYR A 13 1.96 -5.03 2.82
CA TYR A 13 2.51 -4.25 3.91
C TYR A 13 3.99 -4.58 4.16
N CYS A 14 4.39 -5.85 4.12
CA CYS A 14 5.80 -6.23 4.21
C CYS A 14 6.62 -5.66 3.04
N ALA A 15 6.07 -5.70 1.82
CA ALA A 15 6.72 -5.14 0.63
C ALA A 15 6.87 -3.61 0.75
N GLU A 16 5.83 -2.88 1.16
CA GLU A 16 5.88 -1.43 1.43
C GLU A 16 6.86 -1.12 2.57
N ARG A 17 6.83 -1.88 3.66
CA ARG A 17 7.77 -1.71 4.78
C ARG A 17 9.22 -1.88 4.32
N TRP A 18 9.48 -2.85 3.44
CA TRP A 18 10.80 -3.04 2.84
C TRP A 18 11.15 -1.91 1.87
N SER A 19 10.21 -1.48 1.02
CA SER A 19 10.39 -0.39 0.06
C SER A 19 10.76 0.92 0.76
N TYR A 20 10.19 1.23 1.92
CA TYR A 20 10.51 2.43 2.71
C TYR A 20 11.84 2.35 3.46
N ARG A 21 12.27 1.16 3.88
CA ARG A 21 13.54 0.99 4.58
C ARG A 21 14.74 1.37 3.70
N ILE A 22 14.64 1.15 2.38
CA ILE A 22 15.75 1.42 1.45
C ILE A 22 16.02 2.93 1.29
N PRO A 23 15.03 3.78 0.93
CA PRO A 23 15.18 5.22 0.89
C PRO A 23 15.60 5.81 2.23
N ILE A 24 15.05 5.35 3.36
CA ILE A 24 15.43 5.86 4.68
C ILE A 24 16.90 5.55 5.00
N ARG A 25 17.40 4.36 4.63
CA ARG A 25 18.84 4.04 4.77
C ARG A 25 19.71 4.93 3.88
N ILE A 26 19.31 5.13 2.63
CA ILE A 26 20.06 5.94 1.66
C ILE A 26 20.05 7.43 2.06
N LEU A 27 18.90 7.94 2.49
CA LEU A 27 18.70 9.34 2.89
C LEU A 27 19.11 9.62 4.35
N GLY A 28 19.45 8.60 5.13
CA GLY A 28 19.83 8.73 6.54
C GLY A 28 20.90 9.83 6.79
N PRO A 29 22.01 9.87 6.03
CA PRO A 29 23.00 10.93 6.16
C PRO A 29 22.45 12.34 5.89
N PHE A 30 21.52 12.48 4.94
CA PHE A 30 20.87 13.75 4.64
C PHE A 30 19.92 14.17 5.77
N ILE A 31 19.08 13.24 6.25
CA ILE A 31 18.16 13.45 7.37
C ILE A 31 18.95 13.91 8.61
N ASN A 32 20.06 13.24 8.93
CA ASN A 32 20.92 13.62 10.05
C ASN A 32 21.48 15.04 9.94
N ARG A 33 21.88 15.48 8.74
CA ARG A 33 22.34 16.87 8.52
C ARG A 33 21.22 17.88 8.75
N VAL A 34 20.01 17.59 8.27
CA VAL A 34 18.83 18.45 8.46
C VAL A 34 18.46 18.51 9.95
N CYS A 35 18.38 17.36 10.62
CA CYS A 35 18.11 17.28 12.06
C CYS A 35 19.16 18.06 12.88
N LYS A 36 20.45 17.94 12.55
CA LYS A 36 21.50 18.70 13.21
C LYS A 36 21.28 20.21 13.06
N ARG A 37 20.98 20.70 11.86
CA ARG A 37 20.68 22.12 11.61
C ARG A 37 19.46 22.59 12.41
N LEU A 38 18.38 21.82 12.41
CA LEU A 38 17.16 22.15 13.15
C LEU A 38 17.39 22.19 14.66
N TYR A 39 18.18 21.25 15.20
CA TYR A 39 18.49 21.19 16.63
C TYR A 39 19.26 22.42 17.11
N PHE A 40 20.24 22.91 16.33
CA PHE A 40 21.00 24.11 16.68
C PHE A 40 20.24 25.41 16.39
N TRP A 41 19.40 25.44 15.36
CA TRP A 41 18.60 26.62 15.06
C TRP A 41 17.54 26.88 16.14
N ASN A 42 16.89 25.81 16.64
CA ASN A 42 15.90 25.81 17.72
C ASN A 42 15.03 27.09 17.79
N PRO A 43 14.32 27.45 16.69
CA PRO A 43 13.70 28.76 16.56
C PRO A 43 12.63 29.07 17.61
N PHE A 44 12.07 28.04 18.25
CA PHE A 44 11.02 28.15 19.26
C PHE A 44 11.45 27.66 20.64
N GLY A 45 12.71 27.29 20.86
CA GLY A 45 13.21 26.80 22.16
C GLY A 45 12.76 25.39 22.55
N TYR A 46 11.66 24.87 21.98
CA TYR A 46 11.04 23.60 22.39
C TYR A 46 11.87 22.34 22.12
N ILE A 47 12.82 22.38 21.18
CA ILE A 47 13.55 21.18 20.75
C ILE A 47 14.44 20.67 21.89
N GLN A 48 15.18 21.56 22.54
CA GLN A 48 16.07 21.22 23.65
C GLN A 48 15.31 20.91 24.95
N LYS A 49 14.11 21.49 25.13
CA LYS A 49 13.26 21.24 26.31
C LYS A 49 12.85 19.76 26.42
N ASN A 50 12.60 19.12 25.28
CA ASN A 50 12.19 17.71 25.21
C ASN A 50 13.35 16.77 24.81
N ASN A 51 14.49 17.31 24.37
CA ASN A 51 15.64 16.53 23.91
C ASN A 51 16.97 17.15 24.40
N PRO A 52 17.51 16.70 25.54
CA PRO A 52 18.67 17.32 26.16
C PRO A 52 19.97 17.17 25.35
N THR A 53 20.04 16.20 24.42
CA THR A 53 21.19 16.02 23.53
C THR A 53 20.75 15.89 22.07
N LEU A 54 21.65 16.26 21.15
CA LEU A 54 21.43 16.09 19.70
C LEU A 54 21.17 14.62 19.35
N GLU A 55 21.86 13.70 20.00
CA GLU A 55 21.68 12.27 19.79
C GLU A 55 20.29 11.80 20.25
N HIS A 56 19.79 12.32 21.38
CA HIS A 56 18.43 12.05 21.84
C HIS A 56 17.38 12.59 20.86
N TYR A 57 17.61 13.79 20.30
CA TYR A 57 16.75 14.37 19.29
C TYR A 57 16.71 13.54 18.00
N ILE A 58 17.87 13.18 17.45
CA ILE A 58 17.95 12.36 16.23
C ILE A 58 17.27 11.00 16.46
N ARG A 59 17.51 10.37 17.60
CA ARG A 59 16.86 9.10 17.97
C ARG A 59 15.34 9.23 18.06
N ASN A 60 14.83 10.30 18.66
CA ASN A 60 13.40 10.54 18.76
C ASN A 60 12.77 10.81 17.38
N VAL A 61 13.45 11.56 16.50
CA VAL A 61 12.99 11.77 15.11
C VAL A 61 12.89 10.43 14.37
N TYR A 62 13.91 9.56 14.46
CA TYR A 62 13.84 8.25 13.83
C TYR A 62 12.74 7.36 14.42
N LYS A 63 12.53 7.40 15.74
CA LYS A 63 11.45 6.68 16.41
C LYS A 63 10.07 7.17 15.93
N THR A 64 9.88 8.48 15.81
CA THR A 64 8.64 9.06 15.28
C THR A 64 8.44 8.65 13.81
N MET A 65 9.49 8.71 12.99
CA MET A 65 9.43 8.22 11.61
C MET A 65 9.05 6.74 11.57
N GLU A 66 9.62 5.90 12.44
CA GLU A 66 9.30 4.48 12.49
C GLU A 66 7.82 4.23 12.79
N VAL A 67 7.24 4.95 13.75
CA VAL A 67 5.79 4.89 14.05
C VAL A 67 4.97 5.38 12.86
N VAL A 68 5.28 6.55 12.31
CA VAL A 68 4.53 7.14 11.19
C VAL A 68 4.53 6.24 9.96
N PHE A 69 5.65 5.57 9.65
CA PHE A 69 5.75 4.74 8.46
C PHE A 69 5.28 3.29 8.68
N TYR A 70 5.54 2.71 9.85
CA TYR A 70 5.42 1.26 10.04
C TYR A 70 4.42 0.82 11.10
N ASP A 71 3.84 1.72 11.88
CA ASP A 71 2.80 1.33 12.83
C ASP A 71 1.65 0.61 12.11
N ILE A 72 1.21 -0.53 12.64
CA ILE A 72 0.20 -1.38 11.99
C ILE A 72 -1.20 -0.73 12.08
N ASN A 73 -1.45 0.07 13.12
CA ASN A 73 -2.74 0.71 13.37
C ASN A 73 -2.86 2.02 12.58
N ILE A 74 -1.81 2.84 12.57
CA ILE A 74 -1.85 4.22 12.03
C ILE A 74 -0.78 4.53 10.97
N GLY A 75 0.13 3.60 10.68
CA GLY A 75 1.28 3.86 9.82
C GLY A 75 0.92 3.97 8.34
N ILE A 76 1.68 4.76 7.60
CA ILE A 76 1.47 4.98 6.17
C ILE A 76 1.63 3.67 5.38
N GLY A 77 2.44 2.72 5.85
CA GLY A 77 2.67 1.43 5.19
C GLY A 77 1.38 0.61 5.00
N ILE A 78 0.49 0.57 6.00
CA ILE A 78 -0.76 -0.20 5.89
C ILE A 78 -1.75 0.49 4.96
N ALA A 79 -1.87 1.82 5.05
CA ALA A 79 -2.75 2.60 4.18
C ALA A 79 -2.31 2.51 2.71
N ARG A 80 -1.00 2.48 2.45
CA ARG A 80 -0.48 2.23 1.10
C ARG A 80 -0.72 0.79 0.66
N ALA A 81 -0.55 -0.21 1.52
CA ALA A 81 -0.86 -1.59 1.17
C ALA A 81 -2.33 -1.78 0.78
N GLU A 82 -3.26 -1.13 1.49
CA GLU A 82 -4.69 -1.05 1.14
C GLU A 82 -4.91 -0.39 -0.22
N GLY A 83 -4.30 0.77 -0.46
CA GLY A 83 -4.38 1.46 -1.75
C GLY A 83 -3.82 0.61 -2.89
N THR A 84 -2.64 0.03 -2.71
CA THR A 84 -2.00 -0.86 -3.69
C THR A 84 -2.88 -2.06 -3.99
N LEU A 85 -3.50 -2.68 -2.98
CA LEU A 85 -4.46 -3.77 -3.18
C LEU A 85 -5.68 -3.32 -3.99
N ALA A 86 -6.22 -2.12 -3.71
CA ALA A 86 -7.35 -1.57 -4.46
C ALA A 86 -6.97 -1.37 -5.93
N PHE A 87 -5.81 -0.80 -6.20
CA PHE A 87 -5.28 -0.63 -7.56
C PHE A 87 -5.05 -1.94 -8.29
N MET A 88 -4.74 -3.04 -7.60
CA MET A 88 -4.63 -4.37 -8.23
C MET A 88 -5.98 -4.92 -8.68
N PHE A 89 -7.08 -4.62 -7.98
CA PHE A 89 -8.41 -5.10 -8.37
C PHE A 89 -8.95 -4.42 -9.63
N VAL A 90 -8.69 -3.13 -9.81
CA VAL A 90 -9.14 -2.35 -10.98
C VAL A 90 -8.87 -3.05 -12.33
N PRO A 91 -7.64 -3.47 -12.68
CA PRO A 91 -7.39 -4.13 -13.96
C PRO A 91 -8.09 -5.48 -14.08
N TYR A 92 -8.32 -6.21 -12.99
CA TYR A 92 -9.08 -7.46 -13.03
C TYR A 92 -10.58 -7.21 -13.28
N GLU A 93 -11.17 -6.23 -12.61
CA GLU A 93 -12.56 -5.82 -12.85
C GLU A 93 -12.75 -5.31 -14.29
N MET A 94 -11.81 -4.50 -14.76
CA MET A 94 -11.78 -4.01 -16.14
C MET A 94 -11.61 -5.16 -17.15
N LEU A 95 -10.80 -6.18 -16.85
CA LEU A 95 -10.69 -7.37 -17.69
C LEU A 95 -12.02 -8.14 -17.78
N ILE A 96 -12.75 -8.31 -16.67
CA ILE A 96 -14.07 -8.94 -16.65
C ILE A 96 -15.06 -8.16 -17.54
N LEU A 97 -15.07 -6.82 -17.43
CA LEU A 97 -15.88 -5.97 -18.31
C LEU A 97 -15.47 -6.11 -19.77
N SER A 98 -14.17 -6.22 -20.04
CA SER A 98 -13.63 -6.46 -21.39
C SER A 98 -14.13 -7.79 -21.96
N VAL A 99 -14.20 -8.84 -21.14
CA VAL A 99 -14.77 -10.15 -21.52
C VAL A 99 -16.26 -10.00 -21.86
N PHE A 100 -17.06 -9.35 -21.01
CA PHE A 100 -18.49 -9.15 -21.28
C PHE A 100 -18.75 -8.33 -22.55
N LYS A 101 -17.93 -7.31 -22.79
CA LYS A 101 -17.93 -6.54 -24.04
C LYS A 101 -17.60 -7.44 -25.23
N LYS A 102 -16.51 -8.21 -25.18
CA LYS A 102 -16.02 -9.05 -26.29
C LYS A 102 -17.03 -10.13 -26.69
N PHE A 103 -17.71 -10.72 -25.71
CA PHE A 103 -18.79 -11.69 -25.95
C PHE A 103 -20.16 -11.05 -26.24
N ARG A 104 -20.25 -9.71 -26.31
CA ARG A 104 -21.49 -8.95 -26.55
C ARG A 104 -22.62 -9.28 -25.56
N ILE A 105 -22.27 -9.63 -24.31
CA ILE A 105 -23.22 -9.92 -23.24
C ILE A 105 -23.89 -8.63 -22.75
N LEU A 106 -23.16 -7.52 -22.76
CA LEU A 106 -23.66 -6.19 -22.41
C LEU A 106 -23.37 -5.21 -23.57
N PRO A 107 -24.25 -4.22 -23.82
CA PRO A 107 -24.08 -3.22 -24.88
C PRO A 107 -23.03 -2.17 -24.48
N ILE A 108 -21.78 -2.60 -24.34
CA ILE A 108 -20.65 -1.77 -23.92
C ILE A 108 -19.92 -1.23 -25.15
N GLN A 109 -19.85 0.09 -25.28
CA GLN A 109 -19.11 0.79 -26.33
C GLN A 109 -17.69 1.14 -25.88
N ASN A 110 -16.77 1.29 -26.85
CA ASN A 110 -15.38 1.70 -26.59
C ASN A 110 -15.29 3.05 -25.86
N SER A 111 -16.20 3.98 -26.17
CA SER A 111 -16.31 5.31 -25.54
C SER A 111 -16.55 5.24 -24.03
N HIS A 112 -17.12 4.15 -23.52
CA HIS A 112 -17.39 3.99 -22.09
C HIS A 112 -16.17 3.60 -21.26
N PHE A 113 -14.99 3.40 -21.87
CA PHE A 113 -13.79 2.94 -21.16
C PHE A 113 -13.50 3.74 -19.89
N PHE A 114 -13.42 5.07 -19.98
CA PHE A 114 -13.12 5.93 -18.84
C PHE A 114 -14.22 5.90 -17.77
N ILE A 115 -15.48 5.77 -18.17
CA ILE A 115 -16.61 5.68 -17.24
C ILE A 115 -16.48 4.40 -16.41
N PHE A 116 -16.25 3.27 -17.07
CA PHE A 116 -16.05 1.99 -16.39
C PHE A 116 -14.77 1.95 -15.57
N LEU A 117 -13.70 2.62 -16.00
CA LEU A 117 -12.47 2.75 -15.22
C LEU A 117 -12.71 3.51 -13.90
N ILE A 118 -13.50 4.59 -13.93
CA ILE A 118 -13.86 5.35 -12.72
C ILE A 118 -14.75 4.50 -11.80
N ILE A 119 -15.73 3.79 -12.37
CA ILE A 119 -16.64 2.92 -11.60
C ILE A 119 -15.86 1.79 -10.92
N THR A 120 -15.00 1.08 -11.65
CA THR A 120 -14.17 0.00 -11.11
C THR A 120 -13.19 0.50 -10.06
N CYS A 121 -12.58 1.68 -10.26
CA CYS A 121 -11.79 2.33 -9.22
C CYS A 121 -12.59 2.57 -7.93
N GLY A 122 -13.81 3.10 -8.04
CA GLY A 122 -14.70 3.29 -6.89
C GLY A 122 -15.10 1.97 -6.21
N LEU A 123 -15.45 0.95 -6.98
CA LEU A 123 -15.82 -0.37 -6.47
C LEU A 123 -14.65 -1.05 -5.77
N SER A 124 -13.46 -1.04 -6.37
CA SER A 124 -12.23 -1.58 -5.80
C SER A 124 -11.86 -0.89 -4.47
N LEU A 125 -12.00 0.44 -4.40
CA LEU A 125 -11.78 1.19 -3.15
C LEU A 125 -12.80 0.82 -2.07
N LEU A 126 -14.08 0.74 -2.40
CA LEU A 126 -15.11 0.32 -1.44
C LEU A 126 -14.88 -1.11 -0.96
N PHE A 127 -14.57 -2.03 -1.88
CA PHE A 127 -14.31 -3.44 -1.57
C PHE A 127 -13.13 -3.61 -0.61
N THR A 128 -12.01 -2.95 -0.91
CA THR A 128 -10.84 -2.97 -0.03
C THR A 128 -11.10 -2.30 1.31
N HIS A 129 -11.87 -1.20 1.36
CA HIS A 129 -12.24 -0.55 2.61
C HIS A 129 -13.08 -1.47 3.51
N PHE A 130 -14.11 -2.12 2.97
CA PHE A 130 -14.97 -3.04 3.73
C PHE A 130 -14.21 -4.26 4.24
N LEU A 131 -13.25 -4.78 3.46
CA LEU A 131 -12.46 -5.94 3.85
C LEU A 131 -11.24 -5.60 4.72
N GLY A 132 -10.76 -4.37 4.62
CA GLY A 132 -9.66 -3.79 5.38
C GLY A 132 -10.10 -3.12 6.67
N GLN A 133 -11.37 -3.23 7.07
CA GLN A 133 -11.85 -2.61 8.31
C GLN A 133 -10.97 -3.04 9.49
N LYS A 134 -10.25 -2.07 10.05
CA LYS A 134 -9.30 -2.23 11.15
C LYS A 134 -10.04 -2.51 12.46
N ASN A 135 -10.57 -3.71 12.59
CA ASN A 135 -11.08 -4.24 13.85
C ASN A 135 -9.95 -4.93 14.62
N GLU A 136 -10.13 -5.15 15.92
CA GLU A 136 -9.17 -5.90 16.75
C GLU A 136 -8.84 -7.27 16.16
N GLU A 137 -9.82 -7.91 15.51
CA GLU A 137 -9.66 -9.18 14.81
C GLU A 137 -8.62 -9.09 13.67
N TYR A 138 -8.64 -7.99 12.90
CA TYR A 138 -7.72 -7.74 11.79
C TYR A 138 -6.28 -7.56 12.30
N ILE A 139 -6.09 -6.78 13.36
CA ILE A 139 -4.78 -6.56 14.00
C ILE A 139 -4.26 -7.89 14.58
N GLY A 140 -5.13 -8.68 15.20
CA GLY A 140 -4.82 -10.01 15.70
C GLY A 140 -4.32 -10.96 14.59
N TYR A 141 -4.94 -10.94 13.40
CA TYR A 141 -4.45 -11.72 12.26
C TYR A 141 -3.10 -11.23 11.75
N PHE A 142 -2.86 -9.92 11.70
CA PHE A 142 -1.57 -9.35 11.29
C PHE A 142 -0.42 -9.85 12.18
N HIS A 143 -0.57 -9.80 13.50
CA HIS A 143 0.42 -10.33 14.44
C HIS A 143 0.57 -11.86 14.36
N LYS A 144 -0.53 -12.57 14.12
CA LYS A 144 -0.50 -14.02 13.90
C LYS A 144 0.27 -14.39 12.63
N PHE A 145 0.19 -13.58 11.59
CA PHE A 145 0.97 -13.80 10.37
C PHE A 145 2.43 -13.39 10.55
N GLU A 146 2.72 -12.29 11.26
CA GLU A 146 4.09 -11.89 11.57
C GLU A 146 4.88 -12.96 12.34
N SER A 147 4.23 -13.67 13.26
CA SER A 147 4.84 -14.76 14.02
C SER A 147 5.01 -16.08 13.24
N HIS A 148 4.47 -16.19 12.02
CA HIS A 148 4.44 -17.45 11.28
C HIS A 148 5.68 -17.64 10.38
N LYS A 149 6.39 -18.75 10.55
CA LYS A 149 7.67 -19.04 9.87
C LYS A 149 7.59 -19.26 8.35
N ASN A 150 6.40 -19.34 7.74
CA ASN A 150 6.24 -19.68 6.31
C ASN A 150 5.39 -18.66 5.52
N ASN A 151 5.69 -17.37 5.66
CA ASN A 151 5.03 -16.32 4.88
C ASN A 151 5.52 -16.20 3.43
N ALA A 152 6.64 -16.85 3.08
CA ALA A 152 7.21 -16.81 1.74
C ALA A 152 6.21 -17.21 0.65
N VAL A 153 5.40 -18.25 0.90
CA VAL A 153 4.36 -18.69 -0.04
C VAL A 153 3.36 -17.57 -0.33
N TRP A 154 2.96 -16.80 0.68
CA TRP A 154 2.01 -15.69 0.51
C TRP A 154 2.63 -14.49 -0.20
N HIS A 155 3.93 -14.25 -0.01
CA HIS A 155 4.65 -13.26 -0.80
C HIS A 155 4.73 -13.64 -2.28
N VAL A 156 4.94 -14.92 -2.58
CA VAL A 156 4.93 -15.43 -3.97
C VAL A 156 3.54 -15.31 -4.58
N ILE A 157 2.48 -15.74 -3.86
CA ILE A 157 1.09 -15.61 -4.32
C ILE A 157 0.75 -14.15 -4.59
N SER A 158 1.09 -13.24 -3.66
CA SER A 158 0.87 -11.80 -3.83
C SER A 158 1.62 -11.22 -5.02
N SER A 159 2.83 -11.73 -5.30
CA SER A 159 3.63 -11.28 -6.45
C SER A 159 3.01 -11.76 -7.77
N ILE A 160 2.57 -13.02 -7.84
CA ILE A 160 1.84 -13.57 -8.99
C ILE A 160 0.55 -12.79 -9.23
N PHE A 161 -0.18 -12.46 -8.16
CA PHE A 161 -1.40 -11.65 -8.23
C PHE A 161 -1.11 -10.25 -8.78
N PHE A 162 -0.03 -9.60 -8.34
CA PHE A 162 0.38 -8.31 -8.89
C PHE A 162 0.76 -8.39 -10.38
N ILE A 163 1.53 -9.40 -10.79
CA ILE A 163 1.88 -9.62 -12.21
C ILE A 163 0.61 -9.85 -13.03
N GLY A 164 -0.32 -10.65 -12.51
CA GLY A 164 -1.60 -10.89 -13.16
C GLY A 164 -2.43 -9.62 -13.33
N ALA A 165 -2.42 -8.71 -12.36
CA ALA A 165 -3.07 -7.40 -12.47
C ALA A 165 -2.46 -6.55 -13.59
N VAL A 166 -1.13 -6.55 -13.73
CA VAL A 166 -0.44 -5.86 -14.84
C VAL A 166 -0.82 -6.47 -16.19
N CYS A 167 -0.78 -7.80 -16.32
CA CYS A 167 -1.19 -8.49 -17.54
C CYS A 167 -2.65 -8.22 -17.89
N ALA A 168 -3.55 -8.25 -16.90
CA ALA A 168 -4.97 -7.95 -17.07
C ALA A 168 -5.18 -6.52 -17.58
N GLY A 169 -4.42 -5.55 -17.05
CA GLY A 169 -4.45 -4.16 -17.50
C GLY A 169 -4.02 -4.02 -18.97
N ILE A 170 -2.92 -4.68 -19.37
CA ILE A 170 -2.44 -4.67 -20.75
C ILE A 170 -3.49 -5.27 -21.70
N ILE A 171 -4.02 -6.46 -21.37
CA ILE A 171 -5.02 -7.15 -22.19
C ILE A 171 -6.30 -6.30 -22.31
N CYS A 172 -6.76 -5.71 -21.19
CA CYS A 172 -7.88 -4.80 -21.20
C CYS A 172 -7.65 -3.63 -22.16
N ILE A 173 -6.52 -2.93 -22.06
CA ILE A 173 -6.22 -1.79 -22.95
C ILE A 173 -6.25 -2.22 -24.42
N MET A 174 -5.67 -3.39 -24.74
CA MET A 174 -5.69 -3.92 -26.11
C MET A 174 -7.12 -4.17 -26.60
N TRP A 175 -7.96 -4.87 -25.83
CA TRP A 175 -9.33 -5.20 -26.25
C TRP A 175 -10.29 -4.01 -26.27
N TRP A 176 -9.98 -2.94 -25.54
CA TRP A 176 -10.76 -1.71 -25.61
C TRP A 176 -10.35 -0.80 -26.76
N ASN A 177 -9.13 -0.96 -27.28
CA ASN A 177 -8.63 -0.26 -28.46
C ASN A 177 -8.88 -1.00 -29.79
N GLU A 178 -9.28 -2.27 -29.76
CA GLU A 178 -9.79 -2.97 -30.95
C GLU A 178 -11.11 -2.31 -31.41
N ASN A 179 -11.11 -1.81 -32.66
CA ASN A 179 -12.28 -1.25 -33.35
C ASN A 179 -13.11 -2.36 -34.02
#